data_AF-A0A484ZSG0-F1
#
_entry.id   AF-A0A484ZSG0-F1
#
_cell.length_a   1.000
_cell.length_b   1.000
_cell.length_c   1.000
_cell.angle_alpha   90.00
_cell.angle_beta   90.00
_cell.angle_gamma   90.00
#
_symmetry.space_group_name_H-M   'P 1'
#
loop_
_entity.id
_entity.type
_entity.pdbx_description
1 polymer ?
#
loop_
_entity_poly.entity_id
_entity_poly.type
_entity_poly.pdbx_seq_one_letter_code
_entity_poly.pdbx_strand_id
1 'polypeptide(L)'
;MDIEQVVRKTINRAGYTSSDIGFDGNTCGVMNIIGHQSPDIDRGIVQQNPHEQGAGDQGIMFGYATNETPELMPAAISYAHRLMERQALLRKNGRLPFLLPDAKSQVTFRYENGQIKDIDTIVLSTQHRQEVSLSDLREAVTEEIIKAVIPARYLSKPQSILLTPPGALSSADQWATVV
;
A
#
# COMPACT_ATOMS: atom_id res chain seq x y z
N MET A 1 21.03 16.67 -10.39
CA MET A 1 20.29 16.07 -9.26
C MET A 1 21.15 14.98 -8.66
N ASP A 2 21.24 14.91 -7.34
CA ASP A 2 21.90 13.80 -6.66
C ASP A 2 20.93 12.61 -6.57
N ILE A 3 21.06 11.65 -7.48
CA ILE A 3 20.18 10.48 -7.58
C ILE A 3 20.27 9.63 -6.32
N GLU A 4 21.49 9.40 -5.84
CA GLU A 4 21.72 8.55 -4.67
C GLU A 4 21.03 9.14 -3.44
N GLN A 5 21.21 10.44 -3.19
CA GLN A 5 20.57 11.09 -2.07
C GLN A 5 19.04 11.00 -2.15
N VAL A 6 18.44 11.18 -3.34
CA VAL A 6 16.98 11.08 -3.54
C VAL A 6 16.48 9.65 -3.27
N VAL A 7 17.19 8.64 -3.77
CA VAL A 7 16.85 7.22 -3.56
C VAL A 7 16.91 6.89 -2.08
N ARG A 8 18.03 7.19 -1.40
CA ARG A 8 18.21 6.89 0.03
C ARG A 8 17.17 7.59 0.91
N LYS A 9 16.93 8.90 0.67
CA LYS A 9 15.88 9.66 1.38
C LYS A 9 14.50 9.03 1.19
N THR A 10 14.20 8.54 -0.01
CA THR A 10 12.90 7.92 -0.31
C THR A 10 12.73 6.60 0.42
N ILE A 11 13.75 5.72 0.42
CA ILE A 11 13.76 4.44 1.14
C ILE A 11 13.63 4.68 2.64
N ASN A 12 14.43 5.58 3.20
CA ASN A 12 14.39 5.92 4.62
C ASN A 12 13.02 6.50 5.03
N ARG A 13 12.42 7.35 4.19
CA ARG A 13 11.06 7.90 4.41
C ARG A 13 9.97 6.82 4.36
N ALA A 14 10.16 5.77 3.56
CA ALA A 14 9.28 4.60 3.57
C ALA A 14 9.41 3.82 4.90
N GLY A 15 10.57 3.86 5.55
CA GLY A 15 10.82 3.32 6.89
C GLY A 15 11.92 2.27 6.96
N TYR A 16 12.55 1.94 5.83
CA TYR A 16 13.64 0.98 5.74
C TYR A 16 14.98 1.64 6.13
N THR A 17 15.28 1.63 7.43
CA THR A 17 16.36 2.42 8.05
C THR A 17 17.35 1.59 8.87
N SER A 18 17.17 0.27 8.92
CA SER A 18 18.08 -0.66 9.59
C SER A 18 18.11 -1.98 8.83
N SER A 19 19.28 -2.61 8.78
CA SER A 19 19.44 -3.94 8.18
C SER A 19 18.67 -5.02 8.96
N ASP A 20 18.35 -4.75 10.24
CA ASP A 20 17.59 -5.67 11.11
C ASP A 20 16.16 -5.93 10.61
N ILE A 21 15.60 -5.02 9.82
CA ILE A 21 14.24 -5.12 9.27
C ILE A 21 14.23 -5.66 7.82
N GLY A 22 15.40 -6.11 7.33
CA GLY A 22 15.58 -6.77 6.03
C GLY A 22 16.03 -5.84 4.91
N PHE A 23 15.92 -4.53 5.06
CA PHE A 23 16.38 -3.55 4.06
C PHE A 23 16.69 -2.19 4.71
N ASP A 24 17.73 -1.51 4.20
CA ASP A 24 18.26 -0.28 4.81
C ASP A 24 18.73 0.70 3.75
N GLY A 25 18.09 1.87 3.68
CA GLY A 25 18.45 2.93 2.74
C GLY A 25 19.81 3.56 3.01
N ASN A 26 20.42 3.35 4.19
CA ASN A 26 21.75 3.88 4.51
C ASN A 26 22.88 2.97 4.02
N THR A 27 22.62 1.67 3.85
CA THR A 27 23.66 0.68 3.50
C THR A 27 23.44 0.04 2.14
N CYS A 28 22.24 0.13 1.55
CA CYS A 28 21.97 -0.45 0.23
C CYS A 28 22.88 0.15 -0.86
N GLY A 29 23.27 -0.67 -1.83
CA GLY A 29 23.95 -0.20 -3.03
C GLY A 29 22.98 0.58 -3.93
N VAL A 30 23.43 1.72 -4.48
CA VAL A 30 22.66 2.50 -5.46
C VAL A 30 23.42 2.52 -6.77
N MET A 31 22.84 1.94 -7.81
CA MET A 31 23.40 1.92 -9.15
C MET A 31 22.58 2.81 -10.07
N ASN A 32 23.25 3.73 -10.77
CA ASN A 32 22.60 4.62 -11.72
C ASN A 32 22.95 4.21 -13.15
N ILE A 33 21.94 3.84 -13.93
CA ILE A 33 22.05 3.47 -15.35
C ILE A 33 21.00 4.24 -16.18
N ILE A 34 20.80 5.52 -15.85
CA ILE A 34 19.84 6.38 -16.58
C ILE A 34 20.52 6.93 -17.84
N GLY A 35 19.96 6.59 -19.01
CA GLY A 35 20.35 7.15 -20.31
C GLY A 35 19.55 8.40 -20.69
N HIS A 36 19.89 9.00 -21.85
CA HIS A 36 19.15 10.12 -22.41
C HIS A 36 17.89 9.67 -23.16
N GLN A 37 16.88 10.56 -23.24
CA GLN A 37 15.72 10.39 -24.13
C GLN A 37 16.21 10.23 -25.58
N SER A 38 15.61 9.29 -26.33
CA SER A 38 15.87 9.16 -27.77
C SER A 38 15.42 10.41 -28.53
N PRO A 39 16.28 11.03 -29.36
CA PRO A 39 15.90 12.16 -30.21
C PRO A 39 14.79 11.80 -31.22
N ASP A 40 14.68 10.53 -31.62
CA ASP A 40 13.64 10.08 -32.55
C ASP A 40 12.24 10.13 -31.92
N ILE A 41 12.16 9.78 -30.63
CA ILE A 41 10.93 9.89 -29.85
C ILE A 41 10.64 11.36 -29.56
N ASP A 42 11.67 12.13 -29.17
CA ASP A 42 11.54 13.54 -28.83
C ASP A 42 10.93 14.38 -29.96
N ARG A 43 11.34 14.13 -31.22
CA ARG A 43 10.77 14.79 -32.41
C ARG A 43 9.26 14.57 -32.59
N GLY A 44 8.73 13.44 -32.10
CA GLY A 44 7.30 13.15 -32.15
C GLY A 44 6.51 13.81 -31.01
N ILE A 45 7.19 14.21 -29.94
CA ILE A 45 6.57 14.79 -28.74
C ILE A 45 6.69 16.30 -28.77
N VAL A 46 7.92 16.83 -28.81
CA VAL A 46 8.21 18.24 -28.57
C VAL A 46 7.97 19.04 -29.85
N GLN A 47 6.94 19.89 -29.82
CA GLN A 47 6.63 20.87 -30.85
C GLN A 47 6.80 22.30 -30.33
N GLN A 48 7.01 23.27 -31.22
CA GLN A 48 7.11 24.68 -30.84
C GLN A 48 5.79 25.22 -30.27
N ASN A 49 4.67 24.73 -30.80
CA ASN A 49 3.34 25.04 -30.30
C ASN A 49 2.92 23.98 -29.26
N PRO A 50 2.66 24.36 -27.99
CA PRO A 50 2.21 23.41 -26.96
C PRO A 50 0.92 22.66 -27.31
N HIS A 51 0.07 23.22 -28.17
CA HIS A 51 -1.17 22.57 -28.61
C HIS A 51 -0.96 21.47 -29.67
N GLU A 52 0.23 21.42 -30.27
CA GLU A 52 0.62 20.42 -31.27
C GLU A 52 1.46 19.29 -30.66
N GLN A 53 1.70 19.35 -29.35
CA GLN A 53 2.51 18.38 -28.64
C GLN A 53 1.87 16.97 -28.72
N GLY A 54 2.63 16.02 -29.27
CA GLY A 54 2.16 14.65 -29.48
C GLY A 54 2.15 13.83 -28.19
N ALA A 55 1.44 12.70 -28.21
CA ALA A 55 1.55 11.71 -27.14
C ALA A 55 2.97 11.10 -27.13
N GLY A 56 3.48 10.82 -25.92
CA GLY A 56 4.80 10.20 -25.75
C GLY A 56 4.88 8.76 -26.23
N ASP A 57 3.74 8.08 -26.24
CA ASP A 57 3.60 6.70 -26.72
C ASP A 57 2.13 6.44 -27.09
N GLN A 58 1.87 5.34 -27.77
CA GLN A 58 0.52 4.84 -28.05
C GLN A 58 -0.09 4.15 -26.82
N GLY A 59 -1.38 4.35 -26.57
CA GLY A 59 -2.06 3.72 -25.44
C GLY A 59 -3.56 4.00 -25.38
N ILE A 60 -4.24 3.29 -24.49
CA ILE A 60 -5.65 3.49 -24.14
C ILE A 60 -5.76 3.78 -22.64
N MET A 61 -6.66 4.68 -22.28
CA MET A 61 -6.88 5.12 -20.91
C MET A 61 -8.35 4.90 -20.53
N PHE A 62 -8.58 4.37 -19.33
CA PHE A 62 -9.91 4.23 -18.75
C PHE A 62 -10.03 5.14 -17.53
N GLY A 63 -11.10 5.92 -17.50
CA GLY A 63 -11.54 6.62 -16.30
C GLY A 63 -12.73 5.90 -15.68
N TYR A 64 -12.80 5.88 -14.35
CA TYR A 64 -13.91 5.29 -13.61
C TYR A 64 -14.28 6.16 -12.41
N ALA A 65 -15.57 6.22 -12.09
CA ALA A 65 -16.10 6.85 -10.89
C ALA A 65 -17.39 6.14 -10.47
N THR A 66 -17.64 6.05 -9.16
CA THR A 66 -18.85 5.46 -8.58
C THR A 66 -19.21 6.18 -7.28
N ASN A 67 -20.49 6.29 -6.93
CA ASN A 67 -20.94 6.98 -5.71
C ASN A 67 -20.92 6.10 -4.45
N GLU A 68 -20.25 4.94 -4.50
CA GLU A 68 -20.09 4.03 -3.35
C GLU A 68 -19.35 4.68 -2.17
N THR A 69 -18.48 5.66 -2.44
CA THR A 69 -17.70 6.40 -1.45
C THR A 69 -17.76 7.92 -1.72
N PRO A 70 -17.51 8.77 -0.70
CA PRO A 70 -17.46 10.23 -0.88
C PRO A 70 -16.40 10.69 -1.90
N GLU A 71 -15.31 9.93 -2.05
CA GLU A 71 -14.22 10.20 -2.98
C GLU A 71 -14.51 9.75 -4.42
N LEU A 72 -15.73 9.26 -4.68
CA LEU A 72 -16.19 8.73 -5.96
C LEU A 72 -15.43 7.50 -6.47
N MET A 73 -14.92 6.69 -5.54
CA MET A 73 -14.14 5.48 -5.82
C MET A 73 -14.88 4.20 -5.39
N PRO A 74 -14.60 3.04 -6.01
CA PRO A 74 -15.14 1.76 -5.54
C PRO A 74 -14.77 1.52 -4.07
N ALA A 75 -15.71 1.03 -3.27
CA ALA A 75 -15.49 0.89 -1.83
C ALA A 75 -14.33 -0.07 -1.50
N ALA A 76 -14.24 -1.19 -2.22
CA ALA A 76 -13.22 -2.21 -1.98
C ALA A 76 -11.79 -1.66 -1.99
N ILE A 77 -11.40 -0.97 -3.07
CA ILE A 77 -10.06 -0.39 -3.19
C ILE A 77 -9.85 0.78 -2.21
N SER A 78 -10.90 1.57 -1.99
CA SER A 78 -10.85 2.72 -1.10
C SER A 78 -10.54 2.30 0.34
N TYR A 79 -11.23 1.29 0.87
CA TYR A 79 -10.99 0.81 2.23
C TYR A 79 -9.67 0.04 2.36
N ALA A 80 -9.27 -0.76 1.36
CA ALA A 80 -7.94 -1.38 1.36
C ALA A 80 -6.83 -0.32 1.43
N HIS A 81 -6.89 0.74 0.62
CA HIS A 81 -5.92 1.83 0.69
C HIS A 81 -5.90 2.53 2.05
N ARG A 82 -7.08 2.83 2.61
CA ARG A 82 -7.18 3.50 3.92
C ARG A 82 -6.66 2.65 5.07
N LEU A 83 -6.79 1.32 5.00
CA LEU A 83 -6.19 0.41 5.99
C LEU A 83 -4.66 0.51 5.97
N MET A 84 -4.05 0.52 4.77
CA MET A 84 -2.59 0.67 4.63
C MET A 84 -2.10 2.06 5.03
N GLU A 85 -2.85 3.11 4.69
CA GLU A 85 -2.55 4.47 5.12
C GLU A 85 -2.55 4.58 6.65
N ARG A 86 -3.57 4.01 7.31
CA ARG A 86 -3.68 4.00 8.78
C ARG A 86 -2.55 3.19 9.42
N GLN A 87 -2.22 2.00 8.89
CA GLN A 87 -1.07 1.21 9.33
C GLN A 87 0.23 2.04 9.28
N ALA A 88 0.48 2.71 8.14
CA ALA A 88 1.69 3.49 7.94
C ALA A 88 1.73 4.72 8.86
N LEU A 89 0.60 5.37 9.11
CA LEU A 89 0.48 6.49 10.04
C LEU A 89 0.86 6.08 11.46
N LEU A 90 0.26 4.99 11.98
CA LEU A 90 0.50 4.51 13.34
C LEU A 90 1.93 4.02 13.56
N ARG A 91 2.54 3.47 12.51
CA ARG A 91 3.97 3.14 12.52
C ARG A 91 4.83 4.41 12.58
N LYS A 92 4.60 5.36 11.66
CA LYS A 92 5.43 6.56 11.51
C LYS A 92 5.34 7.51 12.71
N ASN A 93 4.18 7.60 13.36
CA ASN A 93 4.01 8.43 14.56
C ASN A 93 4.42 7.71 15.87
N GLY A 94 4.84 6.44 15.78
CA GLY A 94 5.29 5.66 16.93
C GLY A 94 4.17 5.17 17.86
N ARG A 95 2.88 5.32 17.50
CA ARG A 95 1.75 4.82 18.30
C ARG A 95 1.78 3.30 18.42
N LEU A 96 2.13 2.61 17.33
CA LEU A 96 2.37 1.16 17.31
C LEU A 96 3.83 0.91 16.89
N PRO A 97 4.80 1.04 17.81
CA PRO A 97 6.23 1.06 17.48
C PRO A 97 6.79 -0.30 17.05
N PHE A 98 6.03 -1.38 17.26
CA PHE A 98 6.36 -2.72 16.80
C PHE A 98 6.02 -2.96 15.32
N LEU A 99 5.28 -2.06 14.66
CA LEU A 99 4.97 -2.20 13.23
C LEU A 99 6.21 -1.89 12.36
N LEU A 100 6.38 -2.66 11.30
CA LEU A 100 7.43 -2.48 10.30
C LEU A 100 6.85 -2.05 8.95
N PRO A 101 7.68 -1.61 7.98
CA PRO A 101 7.19 -0.95 6.78
C PRO A 101 6.35 -1.81 5.83
N ASP A 102 6.59 -3.12 5.73
CA ASP A 102 5.84 -4.01 4.83
C ASP A 102 4.48 -4.38 5.44
N ALA A 103 3.41 -4.16 4.69
CA ALA A 103 2.05 -4.51 5.07
C ALA A 103 1.18 -4.63 3.81
N LYS A 104 0.13 -5.45 3.88
CA LYS A 104 -0.86 -5.62 2.82
C LYS A 104 -2.26 -5.75 3.43
N SER A 105 -3.25 -5.29 2.68
CA SER A 105 -4.65 -5.48 3.04
C SER A 105 -5.50 -5.91 1.86
N GLN A 106 -6.53 -6.68 2.15
CA GLN A 106 -7.59 -7.05 1.23
C GLN A 106 -8.94 -6.93 1.93
N VAL A 107 -9.94 -6.40 1.22
CA VAL A 107 -11.30 -6.24 1.73
C VAL A 107 -12.28 -6.84 0.73
N THR A 108 -13.07 -7.80 1.18
CA THR A 108 -14.09 -8.47 0.37
C THR A 108 -15.47 -7.94 0.77
N PHE A 109 -16.12 -7.22 -0.14
CA PHE A 109 -17.47 -6.70 0.06
C PHE A 109 -18.54 -7.64 -0.49
N ARG A 110 -19.68 -7.73 0.19
CA ARG A 110 -20.89 -8.34 -0.35
C ARG A 110 -21.76 -7.26 -0.97
N TYR A 111 -22.10 -7.45 -2.24
CA TYR A 111 -23.05 -6.59 -2.95
C TYR A 111 -24.39 -7.31 -3.08
N GLU A 112 -25.48 -6.57 -2.89
CA GLU A 112 -26.85 -7.03 -3.12
C GLU A 112 -27.57 -5.94 -3.91
N ASN A 113 -28.14 -6.29 -5.07
CA ASN A 113 -28.81 -5.36 -5.98
C ASN A 113 -27.96 -4.12 -6.36
N GLY A 114 -26.65 -4.32 -6.58
CA GLY A 114 -25.72 -3.25 -6.94
C GLY A 114 -25.34 -2.31 -5.79
N GLN A 115 -25.77 -2.59 -4.56
CA GLN A 115 -25.41 -1.81 -3.38
C GLN A 115 -24.58 -2.64 -2.39
N ILE A 116 -23.73 -1.96 -1.63
CA ILE A 116 -22.92 -2.58 -0.59
C ILE A 116 -23.83 -3.00 0.57
N LYS A 117 -23.83 -4.30 0.87
CA LYS A 117 -24.53 -4.86 2.04
C LYS A 117 -23.66 -4.76 3.29
N ASP A 118 -22.50 -5.40 3.27
CA ASP A 118 -21.50 -5.38 4.33
C ASP A 118 -20.16 -5.95 3.83
N ILE A 119 -19.18 -6.08 4.73
CA ILE A 119 -17.91 -6.74 4.46
C ILE A 119 -17.98 -8.19 4.90
N ASP A 120 -17.61 -9.09 4.00
CA ASP A 120 -17.48 -10.52 4.30
C ASP A 120 -16.16 -10.80 5.04
N THR A 121 -15.04 -10.35 4.46
CA THR A 121 -13.69 -10.71 4.92
C THR A 121 -12.75 -9.51 4.86
N ILE A 122 -11.90 -9.35 5.88
CA ILE A 122 -10.78 -8.39 5.89
C ILE A 122 -9.50 -9.16 6.22
N VAL A 123 -8.57 -9.17 5.27
CA VAL A 123 -7.22 -9.67 5.49
C VAL A 123 -6.30 -8.49 5.68
N LEU A 124 -5.54 -8.46 6.77
CA LEU A 124 -4.50 -7.47 7.00
C LEU A 124 -3.25 -8.17 7.51
N SER A 125 -2.23 -8.21 6.67
CA SER A 125 -0.91 -8.70 7.04
C SER A 125 0.01 -7.51 7.25
N THR A 126 0.76 -7.49 8.35
CA THR A 126 1.74 -6.45 8.63
C THR A 126 3.00 -7.08 9.18
N GLN A 127 4.14 -6.65 8.67
CA GLN A 127 5.42 -6.96 9.27
C GLN A 127 5.49 -6.28 10.64
N HIS A 128 6.06 -6.99 11.61
CA HIS A 128 6.19 -6.52 12.98
C HIS A 128 7.46 -7.08 13.61
N ARG A 129 7.89 -6.45 14.70
CA ARG A 129 9.02 -6.94 15.49
C ARG A 129 8.63 -8.19 16.31
N GLN A 130 9.60 -9.01 16.70
CA GLN A 130 9.34 -10.30 17.35
C GLN A 130 8.80 -10.17 18.79
N GLU A 131 8.96 -9.01 19.41
CA GLU A 131 8.59 -8.76 20.80
C GLU A 131 7.08 -8.63 21.03
N VAL A 132 6.29 -8.37 19.98
CA VAL A 132 4.83 -8.29 20.10
C VAL A 132 4.20 -9.68 19.97
N SER A 133 3.32 -10.02 20.90
CA SER A 133 2.56 -11.27 20.83
C SER A 133 1.53 -11.22 19.71
N LEU A 134 1.13 -12.38 19.16
CA LEU A 134 0.11 -12.43 18.11
C LEU A 134 -1.25 -11.94 18.60
N SER A 135 -1.58 -12.13 19.89
CA SER A 135 -2.81 -11.61 20.49
C SER A 135 -2.82 -10.09 20.55
N ASP A 136 -1.73 -9.48 21.04
CA ASP A 136 -1.64 -8.02 21.16
C ASP A 136 -1.59 -7.35 19.78
N LEU A 137 -0.89 -7.99 18.83
CA LEU A 137 -0.89 -7.55 17.42
C LEU A 137 -2.31 -7.57 16.85
N ARG A 138 -3.07 -8.65 17.10
CA ARG A 138 -4.44 -8.79 16.61
C ARG A 138 -5.37 -7.76 17.20
N GLU A 139 -5.29 -7.53 18.49
CA GLU A 139 -6.08 -6.51 19.16
C GLU A 139 -5.73 -5.12 18.63
N ALA A 140 -4.45 -4.75 18.58
CA ALA A 140 -4.01 -3.45 18.10
C ALA A 140 -4.42 -3.20 16.64
N VAL A 141 -4.25 -4.17 15.75
CA VAL A 141 -4.70 -4.05 14.35
C VAL A 141 -6.23 -3.89 14.27
N THR A 142 -6.97 -4.65 15.07
CA THR A 142 -8.44 -4.59 15.06
C THR A 142 -8.96 -3.23 15.53
N GLU A 143 -8.48 -2.76 16.68
CA GLU A 143 -8.98 -1.53 17.31
C GLU A 143 -8.43 -0.27 16.64
N GLU A 144 -7.11 -0.18 16.45
CA GLU A 144 -6.46 1.06 16.02
C GLU A 144 -6.44 1.23 14.49
N ILE A 145 -6.61 0.15 13.71
CA ILE A 145 -6.58 0.17 12.24
C ILE A 145 -7.95 -0.15 11.66
N ILE A 146 -8.48 -1.37 11.86
CA ILE A 146 -9.69 -1.82 11.16
C ILE A 146 -10.91 -1.01 11.61
N LYS A 147 -11.21 -0.97 12.91
CA LYS A 147 -12.37 -0.24 13.44
C LYS A 147 -12.27 1.28 13.27
N ALA A 148 -11.05 1.82 13.19
CA ALA A 148 -10.82 3.24 12.93
C ALA A 148 -11.11 3.64 11.47
N VAL A 149 -10.96 2.71 10.53
CA VAL A 149 -11.10 2.97 9.08
C VAL A 149 -12.45 2.53 8.54
N ILE A 150 -12.90 1.34 8.94
CA ILE A 150 -14.10 0.71 8.40
C ILE A 150 -15.33 1.18 9.18
N PRO A 151 -16.34 1.77 8.53
CA PRO A 151 -17.58 2.15 9.19
C PRO A 151 -18.25 0.95 9.85
N ALA A 152 -18.67 1.10 11.11
CA ALA A 152 -19.29 0.04 11.90
C ALA A 152 -20.49 -0.65 11.22
N ARG A 153 -21.23 0.08 10.37
CA ARG A 153 -22.34 -0.46 9.57
C ARG A 153 -21.94 -1.61 8.64
N TYR A 154 -20.67 -1.69 8.23
CA TYR A 154 -20.14 -2.77 7.38
C TYR A 154 -19.52 -3.91 8.18
N LEU A 155 -19.42 -3.79 9.51
CA LEU A 155 -18.79 -4.77 10.43
C LEU A 155 -19.84 -5.72 11.08
N SER A 156 -20.89 -6.07 10.35
CA SER A 156 -22.09 -6.77 10.87
C SER A 156 -21.87 -8.24 11.32
N LYS A 157 -20.76 -8.87 10.91
CA LYS A 157 -20.42 -10.28 11.19
C LYS A 157 -18.99 -10.41 11.73
N PRO A 158 -18.66 -11.51 12.45
CA PRO A 158 -17.28 -11.80 12.81
C PRO A 158 -16.44 -11.91 11.54
N GLN A 159 -15.46 -11.02 11.40
CA GLN A 159 -14.60 -10.96 10.24
C GLN A 159 -13.43 -11.91 10.41
N SER A 160 -13.09 -12.63 9.34
CA SER A 160 -11.87 -13.44 9.30
C SER A 160 -10.66 -12.52 9.19
N ILE A 161 -10.12 -12.08 10.34
CA ILE A 161 -8.89 -11.28 10.41
C ILE A 161 -7.70 -12.22 10.39
N LEU A 162 -7.06 -12.34 9.23
CA LEU A 162 -5.85 -13.13 9.04
C LEU A 162 -4.61 -12.25 9.23
N LEU A 163 -3.86 -12.55 10.29
CA LEU A 163 -2.59 -11.89 10.63
C LEU A 163 -1.46 -12.91 10.52
N THR A 164 -0.37 -12.51 9.87
CA THR A 164 0.78 -13.38 9.63
C THR A 164 1.65 -13.47 10.90
N PRO A 165 2.16 -14.66 11.28
CA PRO A 165 3.03 -14.83 12.44
C PRO A 165 4.42 -14.17 12.28
N PRO A 166 5.16 -13.93 13.39
CA PRO A 166 6.50 -13.32 13.36
C PRO A 166 7.50 -14.14 12.53
N GLY A 167 8.39 -13.45 11.81
CA GLY A 167 9.47 -14.07 11.01
C GLY A 167 9.04 -14.67 9.66
N ALA A 168 7.74 -14.67 9.35
CA ALA A 168 7.14 -15.27 8.15
C ALA A 168 7.23 -14.40 6.87
N LEU A 169 7.48 -13.09 7.00
CA LEU A 169 7.53 -12.19 5.83
C LEU A 169 8.91 -12.11 5.15
N SER A 170 9.78 -13.13 5.33
CA SER A 170 11.10 -13.17 4.68
C SER A 170 11.07 -13.61 3.21
N SER A 171 9.95 -14.15 2.71
CA SER A 171 9.82 -14.62 1.34
C SER A 171 8.43 -14.36 0.75
N ALA A 172 8.39 -13.90 -0.50
CA ALA A 172 7.18 -13.72 -1.29
C ALA A 172 6.34 -15.00 -1.50
N ASP A 173 6.82 -16.17 -1.10
CA ASP A 173 6.13 -17.45 -1.26
C ASP A 173 5.04 -17.72 -0.21
N GLN A 174 5.04 -17.04 0.93
CA GLN A 174 4.10 -17.34 2.03
C GLN A 174 2.69 -16.74 1.83
N TRP A 175 2.47 -16.02 0.73
CA TRP A 175 1.14 -15.53 0.32
C TRP A 175 0.23 -16.65 -0.18
N ALA A 176 0.79 -17.74 -0.70
CA ALA A 176 0.03 -18.85 -1.28
C ALA A 176 -0.75 -19.68 -0.24
N THR A 177 -0.53 -19.45 1.06
CA THR A 177 -1.19 -20.22 2.14
C THR A 177 -2.33 -19.47 2.82
N VAL A 178 -2.55 -18.18 2.47
CA VAL A 178 -3.54 -17.31 3.13
C VAL A 178 -4.69 -16.92 2.19
N VAL A 179 -4.62 -17.29 0.90
CA VAL A 179 -5.67 -17.12 -0.11
C VAL A 179 -6.27 -18.47 -0.48
#